data_AF-A0A965A5N2-F1
#
_entry.id   AF-A0A965A5N2-F1
#
_cell.length_a   1.000
_cell.length_b   1.000
_cell.length_c   1.000
_cell.angle_alpha   90.00
_cell.angle_beta   90.00
_cell.angle_gamma   90.00
#
_symmetry.space_group_name_H-M   'P 1'
#
loop_
_entity.id
_entity.type
_entity.pdbx_description
1 polymer ?
#
loop_
_entity_poly.entity_id
_entity_poly.type
_entity_poly.pdbx_seq_one_letter_code
_entity_poly.pdbx_strand_id
1 'polypeptide(L)'
;VEQAVLATNPANPEVAFLGVSSDSYAYVRQNIFNAFGYGLVDVVKTAKDSVSGLFVVLNPANIVSNVVADEPDMMTRPTTVVGASQVGGEIGRSEGFKGVLMLLASVNIFVGVFNMLPLLPFDGGHAAIATYERLRSRRGKVYRADVGKMIPVATTVVVLLVMLMFAGLYLDITSPLG
;
A
#
# COMPACT_ATOMS: atom_id res chain seq x y z
N VAL A 1 1.17 24.01 0.13
CA VAL A 1 2.58 24.32 -0.19
C VAL A 1 2.58 25.56 -1.08
N GLU A 2 3.13 26.66 -0.60
CA GLU A 2 3.30 27.87 -1.41
C GLU A 2 4.70 27.81 -2.03
N GLN A 3 4.79 27.94 -3.35
CA GLN A 3 6.06 27.81 -4.08
C GLN A 3 6.49 29.19 -4.56
N ALA A 4 7.65 29.65 -4.09
CA ALA A 4 8.31 30.84 -4.62
C ALA A 4 9.41 30.41 -5.59
N VAL A 5 9.28 30.81 -6.86
CA VAL A 5 10.26 30.55 -7.91
C VAL A 5 11.12 31.80 -8.09
N LEU A 6 12.41 31.70 -7.78
CA LEU A 6 13.35 32.82 -7.87
C LEU A 6 13.93 32.97 -9.29
N ALA A 7 14.00 31.88 -10.07
CA ALA A 7 14.37 31.89 -11.48
C ALA A 7 13.77 30.67 -12.20
N THR A 8 13.28 30.85 -13.43
CA THR A 8 12.76 29.77 -14.30
C THR A 8 13.90 29.17 -15.14
N ASN A 9 13.86 27.86 -15.39
CA ASN A 9 14.89 27.20 -16.17
C ASN A 9 14.78 27.60 -17.66
N PRO A 10 15.85 28.15 -18.27
CA PRO A 10 15.80 28.62 -19.66
C PRO A 10 15.63 27.51 -20.70
N ALA A 11 15.92 26.24 -20.35
CA ALA A 11 15.74 25.09 -21.23
C ALA A 11 14.38 24.41 -21.07
N ASN A 12 13.72 24.56 -19.91
CA ASN A 12 12.38 24.04 -19.68
C ASN A 12 11.60 24.93 -18.68
N PRO A 13 10.63 25.74 -19.14
CA PRO A 13 9.89 26.66 -18.28
C PRO A 13 8.99 25.97 -17.25
N GLU A 14 8.76 24.65 -17.36
CA GLU A 14 8.02 23.87 -16.35
C GLU A 14 8.88 23.48 -15.14
N VAL A 15 10.20 23.70 -15.20
CA VAL A 15 11.15 23.37 -14.13
C VAL A 15 11.71 24.66 -13.53
N ALA A 16 11.56 24.84 -12.22
CA ALA A 16 12.19 25.96 -11.52
C ALA A 16 13.72 25.79 -11.52
N PHE A 17 14.47 26.82 -11.92
CA PHE A 17 15.93 26.83 -11.86
C PHE A 17 16.42 26.92 -10.41
N LEU A 18 15.73 27.73 -9.60
CA LEU A 18 15.87 27.82 -8.15
C LEU A 18 14.47 28.02 -7.55
N GLY A 19 13.91 26.94 -6.99
CA GLY A 19 12.63 26.96 -6.26
C GLY A 19 12.87 26.68 -4.78
N VAL A 20 12.23 27.46 -3.91
CA VAL A 20 12.19 27.19 -2.47
C VAL A 20 10.74 26.98 -2.09
N SER A 21 10.39 25.75 -1.72
CA SER A 21 9.09 25.43 -1.13
C SER A 21 9.24 25.35 0.38
N SER A 22 8.43 26.09 1.11
CA SER A 22 8.33 25.94 2.56
C SER A 22 7.09 25.11 2.88
N ASP A 23 7.30 23.95 3.52
CA ASP A 23 6.23 23.24 4.20
C ASP A 23 6.23 23.65 5.68
N SER A 24 5.20 24.40 6.06
CA SER A 24 4.93 24.76 7.45
C SER A 24 3.86 23.83 8.01
N TYR A 25 4.28 22.86 8.81
CA TYR A 25 3.34 22.01 9.57
C TYR A 25 3.06 22.66 10.93
N ALA A 26 1.88 23.26 11.08
CA ALA A 26 1.42 23.71 12.38
C ALA A 26 0.96 22.50 13.23
N TYR A 27 1.80 22.07 14.17
CA TYR A 27 1.42 21.00 15.10
C TYR A 27 0.35 21.50 16.08
N VAL A 28 -0.86 20.98 15.96
CA VAL A 28 -1.93 21.25 16.92
C VAL A 28 -1.82 20.25 18.06
N ARG A 29 -1.64 20.76 19.28
CA ARG A 29 -1.62 19.91 20.48
C ARG A 29 -3.02 19.35 20.71
N GLN A 30 -3.16 18.04 20.61
CA GLN A 30 -4.40 17.33 20.91
C GLN A 30 -4.40 16.87 22.37
N ASN A 31 -5.58 16.87 23.00
CA ASN A 31 -5.77 16.14 24.26
C ASN A 31 -5.83 14.63 24.00
N ILE A 32 -5.71 13.80 25.05
CA ILE A 32 -5.61 12.33 24.90
C ILE A 32 -6.86 11.75 24.20
N PHE A 33 -8.05 12.27 24.52
CA PHE A 33 -9.30 11.77 23.94
C PHE A 33 -9.44 12.10 22.44
N ASN A 34 -9.11 13.33 22.06
CA ASN A 34 -9.12 13.77 20.67
C ASN A 34 -8.03 13.04 19.88
N ALA A 35 -6.82 12.90 20.45
CA ALA A 35 -5.73 12.15 19.82
C ALA A 35 -6.13 10.70 19.54
N PHE A 36 -6.82 10.04 20.48
CA PHE A 36 -7.35 8.70 20.26
C PHE A 36 -8.42 8.67 19.15
N GLY A 37 -9.34 9.64 19.14
CA GLY A 37 -10.35 9.77 18.09
C GLY A 37 -9.72 9.97 16.71
N TYR A 38 -8.73 10.86 16.58
CA TYR A 38 -7.98 11.06 15.34
C TYR A 38 -7.23 9.78 14.93
N GLY A 39 -6.57 9.10 15.87
CA GLY A 39 -5.88 7.84 15.60
C GLY A 39 -6.81 6.77 15.03
N LEU A 40 -8.03 6.63 15.55
CA LEU A 40 -9.02 5.71 14.99
C LEU A 40 -9.45 6.10 13.56
N VAL A 41 -9.70 7.39 13.32
CA VAL A 41 -10.03 7.89 11.98
C VAL A 41 -8.88 7.63 11.01
N ASP A 42 -7.64 7.86 11.45
CA ASP A 42 -6.44 7.61 10.64
C ASP A 42 -6.27 6.13 10.33
N VAL A 43 -6.52 5.23 11.28
CA VAL A 43 -6.50 3.78 11.03
C VAL A 43 -7.52 3.39 9.97
N VAL A 44 -8.77 3.87 10.09
CA VAL A 44 -9.84 3.57 9.13
C VAL A 44 -9.53 4.15 7.75
N LYS A 45 -9.05 5.39 7.69
CA LYS A 45 -8.66 6.04 6.44
C LYS A 45 -7.50 5.29 5.78
N THR A 46 -6.44 5.00 6.54
CA THR A 46 -5.28 4.24 6.05
C THR A 46 -5.69 2.86 5.57
N ALA A 47 -6.60 2.20 6.28
CA ALA A 47 -7.12 0.90 5.86
C ALA A 47 -7.89 1.00 4.53
N LYS A 48 -8.75 2.02 4.37
CA LYS A 48 -9.47 2.27 3.11
C LYS A 48 -8.50 2.57 1.97
N ASP A 49 -7.53 3.44 2.20
CA ASP A 49 -6.53 3.84 1.21
C ASP A 49 -5.66 2.63 0.81
N SER A 50 -5.33 1.75 1.76
CA SER A 50 -4.65 0.47 1.53
C SER A 50 -5.47 -0.45 0.62
N VAL A 51 -6.78 -0.56 0.84
CA VAL A 51 -7.67 -1.34 -0.04
C VAL A 51 -7.64 -0.80 -1.46
N SER A 52 -7.76 0.52 -1.66
CA SER A 52 -7.67 1.10 -3.00
C SER A 52 -6.29 0.91 -3.63
N GLY A 53 -5.22 1.06 -2.86
CA GLY A 53 -3.85 0.85 -3.32
C GLY A 53 -3.62 -0.59 -3.80
N LEU A 54 -4.21 -1.58 -3.13
CA LEU A 54 -4.16 -2.96 -3.58
C LEU A 54 -4.75 -3.16 -4.97
N PHE A 55 -5.90 -2.54 -5.29
CA PHE A 55 -6.48 -2.64 -6.63
C PHE A 55 -5.60 -1.98 -7.71
N VAL A 56 -4.88 -0.92 -7.34
CA VAL A 56 -3.92 -0.26 -8.24
C VAL A 56 -2.70 -1.16 -8.49
N VAL A 57 -2.11 -1.70 -7.43
CA VAL A 57 -0.87 -2.50 -7.49
C VAL A 57 -1.11 -3.87 -8.12
N LEU A 58 -2.26 -4.51 -7.84
CA LEU A 58 -2.59 -5.83 -8.37
C LEU A 58 -3.13 -5.78 -9.81
N ASN A 59 -3.28 -4.60 -10.40
CA ASN A 59 -3.76 -4.46 -11.78
C ASN A 59 -2.66 -4.90 -12.78
N PRO A 60 -2.88 -5.95 -13.58
CA PRO A 60 -1.91 -6.44 -14.57
C PRO A 60 -1.45 -5.38 -15.57
N ALA A 61 -2.33 -4.47 -15.96
CA ALA A 61 -1.99 -3.40 -16.89
C ALA A 61 -0.96 -2.45 -16.28
N ASN A 62 -1.13 -2.08 -15.01
CA ASN A 62 -0.19 -1.22 -14.28
C ASN A 62 1.15 -1.92 -14.07
N ILE A 63 1.15 -3.22 -13.78
CA ILE A 63 2.40 -3.98 -13.59
C ILE A 63 3.20 -4.00 -14.89
N VAL A 64 2.55 -4.35 -16.00
CA VAL A 64 3.22 -4.42 -17.32
C VAL A 64 3.69 -3.04 -17.76
N SER A 65 2.86 -2.01 -17.61
CA SER A 65 3.25 -0.64 -17.99
C SER A 65 4.44 -0.16 -17.19
N ASN A 66 4.50 -0.44 -15.89
CA ASN A 66 5.62 -0.03 -15.04
C ASN A 66 6.91 -0.82 -15.34
N VAL A 67 6.82 -2.10 -15.68
CA VAL A 67 8.00 -2.92 -16.00
C VAL A 67 8.62 -2.57 -17.37
N VAL A 68 7.80 -2.12 -18.32
CA VAL A 68 8.24 -1.84 -19.71
C VAL A 68 8.51 -0.36 -19.96
N ALA A 69 7.96 0.55 -19.14
CA ALA A 69 8.20 1.98 -19.29
C ALA A 69 9.64 2.38 -18.98
N ASP A 70 10.18 3.32 -19.76
CA ASP A 70 11.47 3.97 -19.48
C ASP A 70 11.42 4.78 -18.17
N GLU A 71 10.24 5.34 -17.85
CA GLU A 71 9.98 6.05 -16.59
C GLU A 71 8.71 5.45 -15.93
N PRO A 72 8.85 4.55 -14.94
CA PRO A 72 7.69 3.94 -14.29
C PRO A 72 6.99 4.93 -13.36
N ASP A 73 5.67 4.87 -13.28
CA ASP A 73 4.84 5.73 -12.44
C ASP A 73 4.91 5.30 -10.96
N MET A 74 5.39 6.20 -10.10
CA MET A 74 5.54 5.95 -8.66
C MET A 74 4.22 5.68 -7.94
N MET A 75 3.09 6.16 -8.48
CA MET A 75 1.77 5.98 -7.86
C MET A 75 1.13 4.63 -8.16
N THR A 76 1.60 3.94 -9.20
CA THR A 76 0.99 2.70 -9.67
C THR A 76 1.93 1.51 -9.69
N ARG A 77 3.25 1.74 -9.56
CA ARG A 77 4.24 0.66 -9.53
C ARG A 77 4.11 -0.21 -8.27
N PRO A 78 4.30 -1.53 -8.39
CA PRO A 78 4.46 -2.40 -7.23
C PRO A 78 5.82 -2.14 -6.56
N THR A 79 5.80 -1.83 -5.27
CA THR A 79 7.01 -1.64 -4.45
C THR A 79 7.25 -2.88 -3.56
N THR A 80 8.50 -3.22 -3.29
CA THR A 80 8.85 -4.34 -2.39
C THR A 80 9.42 -3.86 -1.06
N VAL A 81 9.83 -4.82 -0.22
CA VAL A 81 10.53 -4.56 1.03
C VAL A 81 11.78 -3.72 0.81
N VAL A 82 12.44 -3.83 -0.35
CA VAL A 82 13.63 -3.04 -0.69
C VAL A 82 13.26 -1.57 -0.86
N GLY A 83 12.29 -1.24 -1.72
CA GLY A 83 11.83 0.14 -1.87
C GLY A 83 11.23 0.70 -0.58
N ALA A 84 10.48 -0.10 0.17
CA ALA A 84 9.95 0.32 1.48
C ALA A 84 11.07 0.63 2.50
N SER A 85 12.21 -0.08 2.44
CA SER A 85 13.37 0.20 3.29
C SER A 85 14.08 1.50 2.91
N GLN A 86 14.15 1.82 1.61
CA GLN A 86 14.69 3.09 1.12
C GLN A 86 13.82 4.26 1.60
N VAL A 87 12.51 4.16 1.39
CA VAL A 87 11.52 5.15 1.87
C VAL A 87 11.58 5.28 3.39
N GLY A 88 11.71 4.17 4.12
CA GLY A 88 11.83 4.19 5.58
C GLY A 88 13.12 4.85 6.07
N GLY A 89 14.23 4.68 5.35
CA GLY A 89 15.49 5.38 5.63
C GLY A 89 15.37 6.89 5.43
N GLU A 90 14.64 7.33 4.40
CA GLU A 90 14.36 8.75 4.14
C GLU A 90 13.48 9.34 5.24
N ILE A 91 12.36 8.68 5.56
CA ILE A 91 11.45 9.09 6.64
C ILE A 91 12.17 9.14 7.99
N GLY A 92 13.06 8.18 8.28
CA GLY A 92 13.86 8.20 9.49
C GLY A 92 14.82 9.39 9.58
N ARG A 93 15.34 9.87 8.44
CA ARG A 93 16.23 11.05 8.38
C ARG A 93 15.45 12.37 8.42
N SER A 94 14.28 12.45 7.77
CA SER A 94 13.48 13.68 7.67
C SER A 94 12.53 13.89 8.85
N GLU A 95 11.85 12.84 9.32
CA GLU A 95 10.82 12.89 10.37
C GLU A 95 11.26 12.23 11.70
N GLY A 96 12.44 11.61 11.73
CA GLY A 96 12.98 10.97 12.92
C GLY A 96 12.12 9.80 13.43
N PHE A 97 12.12 9.61 14.75
CA PHE A 97 11.42 8.49 15.39
C PHE A 97 9.90 8.51 15.16
N LYS A 98 9.30 9.70 15.09
CA LYS A 98 7.87 9.86 14.82
C LYS A 98 7.51 9.30 13.44
N GLY A 99 8.27 9.67 12.41
CA GLY A 99 8.04 9.18 11.05
C GLY A 99 8.17 7.66 10.96
N VAL A 100 9.19 7.09 11.61
CA VAL A 100 9.38 5.63 11.69
C VAL A 100 8.18 4.94 12.36
N LEU A 101 7.66 5.48 13.46
CA LEU A 101 6.45 4.94 14.11
C LEU A 101 5.22 5.00 13.19
N MET A 102 5.04 6.10 12.45
CA MET A 102 3.93 6.25 11.50
C MET A 102 4.06 5.27 10.33
N LEU A 103 5.28 5.05 9.83
CA LEU A 103 5.55 4.05 8.80
C LEU A 103 5.27 2.62 9.31
N LEU A 104 5.72 2.29 10.52
CA LEU A 104 5.44 0.98 11.11
C LEU A 104 3.93 0.78 11.32
N ALA A 105 3.22 1.82 11.75
CA ALA A 105 1.77 1.79 11.89
C ALA A 105 1.10 1.55 10.52
N SER A 106 1.47 2.29 9.49
CA SER A 106 0.88 2.15 8.15
C SER A 106 1.15 0.78 7.53
N VAL A 107 2.38 0.26 7.65
CA VAL A 107 2.74 -1.09 7.18
C VAL A 107 1.94 -2.17 7.92
N ASN A 108 1.78 -2.06 9.24
CA ASN A 108 0.98 -3.04 10.00
C ASN A 108 -0.51 -2.98 9.62
N ILE A 109 -1.07 -1.78 9.42
CA ILE A 109 -2.45 -1.63 8.93
C ILE A 109 -2.58 -2.25 7.54
N PHE A 110 -1.63 -1.99 6.64
CA PHE A 110 -1.61 -2.57 5.30
C PHE A 110 -1.57 -4.11 5.34
N VAL A 111 -0.66 -4.70 6.13
CA VAL A 111 -0.58 -6.16 6.30
C VAL A 111 -1.88 -6.71 6.89
N GLY A 112 -2.47 -6.02 7.87
CA GLY A 112 -3.77 -6.39 8.43
C GLY A 112 -4.89 -6.40 7.38
N VAL A 113 -4.99 -5.35 6.56
CA VAL A 113 -5.94 -5.24 5.46
C VAL A 113 -5.70 -6.31 4.39
N PHE A 114 -4.44 -6.54 4.03
CA PHE A 114 -4.06 -7.55 3.06
C PHE A 114 -4.45 -8.96 3.52
N ASN A 115 -4.24 -9.27 4.81
CA ASN A 115 -4.66 -10.54 5.40
C ASN A 115 -6.18 -10.70 5.51
N MET A 116 -6.94 -9.60 5.49
CA MET A 116 -8.41 -9.63 5.44
C MET A 116 -8.97 -9.91 4.04
N LEU A 117 -8.15 -9.94 2.99
CA LEU A 117 -8.62 -10.28 1.65
C LEU A 117 -9.27 -11.67 1.62
N PRO A 118 -10.41 -11.85 0.93
CA PRO A 118 -11.13 -13.12 0.89
C PRO A 118 -10.49 -14.11 -0.09
N LEU A 119 -9.19 -14.33 0.03
CA LEU A 119 -8.41 -15.28 -0.77
C LEU A 119 -7.78 -16.30 0.17
N LEU A 120 -7.74 -17.56 -0.26
CA LEU A 120 -7.24 -18.67 0.55
C LEU A 120 -5.83 -18.52 1.16
N PRO A 121 -4.84 -17.91 0.47
CA PRO A 121 -3.51 -17.71 1.06
C PRO A 121 -3.51 -16.80 2.29
N PHE A 122 -4.60 -16.04 2.48
CA PHE A 122 -4.79 -15.11 3.58
C PHE A 122 -5.85 -15.60 4.56
N ASP A 123 -5.79 -15.09 5.78
CA ASP A 123 -6.73 -15.46 6.86
C ASP A 123 -8.18 -15.14 6.49
N GLY A 124 -8.42 -14.06 5.75
CA GLY A 124 -9.73 -13.67 5.23
C GLY A 124 -10.38 -14.71 4.33
N GLY A 125 -9.61 -15.57 3.65
CA GLY A 125 -10.14 -16.70 2.89
C GLY A 125 -10.88 -17.71 3.76
N HIS A 126 -10.33 -18.03 4.92
CA HIS A 126 -10.97 -18.94 5.88
C HIS A 126 -12.25 -18.32 6.46
N ALA A 127 -12.20 -17.02 6.79
CA ALA A 127 -13.37 -16.28 7.24
C ALA A 127 -14.47 -16.21 6.16
N ALA A 128 -14.10 -16.06 4.88
CA ALA A 128 -15.03 -16.07 3.77
C ALA A 128 -15.71 -17.44 3.60
N ILE A 129 -14.95 -18.54 3.70
CA ILE A 129 -15.49 -19.91 3.67
C ILE A 129 -16.45 -20.13 4.83
N ALA A 130 -16.03 -19.81 6.05
CA ALA A 130 -16.87 -20.02 7.24
C ALA A 130 -18.17 -19.21 7.17
N THR A 131 -18.09 -17.97 6.70
CA THR A 131 -19.25 -17.12 6.43
C THR A 131 -20.17 -17.76 5.38
N TYR A 132 -19.61 -18.25 4.28
CA TYR A 132 -20.36 -18.92 3.21
C TYR A 132 -21.05 -20.20 3.69
N GLU A 133 -20.34 -21.05 4.43
CA GLU A 133 -20.86 -22.27 5.02
C GLU A 133 -22.01 -21.98 5.98
N ARG A 134 -21.85 -20.97 6.85
CA ARG A 134 -22.90 -20.54 7.77
C ARG A 134 -24.13 -20.00 7.03
N LEU A 135 -23.93 -19.21 5.97
CA LEU A 135 -25.03 -18.67 5.17
C LEU A 135 -25.81 -19.76 4.42
N ARG A 136 -25.09 -20.80 3.95
CA ARG A 136 -25.67 -21.91 3.18
C ARG A 136 -26.28 -23.00 4.07
N SER A 137 -25.77 -23.15 5.29
CA SER A 137 -26.30 -24.05 6.30
C SER A 137 -27.63 -23.53 6.82
N ARG A 138 -28.72 -23.75 6.06
CA ARG A 138 -30.09 -23.35 6.41
C ARG A 138 -30.95 -24.58 6.71
N ARG A 139 -31.96 -24.38 7.57
CA ARG A 139 -33.01 -25.38 7.87
C ARG A 139 -32.46 -26.73 8.37
N GLY A 140 -31.44 -26.69 9.24
CA GLY A 140 -30.88 -27.89 9.88
C GLY A 140 -29.94 -28.74 9.00
N LYS A 141 -29.69 -28.34 7.75
CA LYS A 141 -28.69 -28.99 6.89
C LYS A 141 -27.36 -28.28 7.02
N VAL A 142 -26.37 -28.95 7.58
CA VAL A 142 -24.98 -28.47 7.61
C VAL A 142 -24.41 -28.56 6.19
N TYR A 143 -23.94 -27.44 5.66
CA TYR A 143 -23.23 -27.37 4.40
C TYR A 143 -21.75 -27.11 4.69
N ARG A 144 -20.88 -27.94 4.13
CA ARG A 144 -19.43 -27.75 4.15
C ARG A 144 -18.91 -27.51 2.75
N ALA A 145 -18.18 -26.42 2.56
CA ALA A 145 -17.54 -26.11 1.32
C ALA A 145 -16.32 -27.02 1.13
N ASP A 146 -16.14 -27.52 -0.08
CA ASP A 146 -14.96 -28.31 -0.43
C ASP A 146 -13.78 -27.37 -0.70
N VAL A 147 -12.96 -27.16 0.33
CA VAL A 147 -11.76 -26.31 0.27
C VAL A 147 -10.76 -26.82 -0.78
N GLY A 148 -10.76 -28.14 -1.06
CA GLY A 148 -9.90 -28.75 -2.07
C GLY A 148 -10.11 -28.15 -3.47
N LYS A 149 -11.34 -27.73 -3.79
CA LYS A 149 -11.67 -27.07 -5.07
C LYS A 149 -11.07 -25.68 -5.22
N MET A 150 -10.66 -25.06 -4.12
CA MET A 150 -10.08 -23.73 -4.13
C MET A 150 -8.55 -23.76 -4.15
N ILE A 151 -7.92 -24.92 -3.97
CA ILE A 151 -6.46 -25.09 -4.08
C ILE A 151 -5.93 -24.50 -5.39
N PRO A 152 -6.50 -24.77 -6.59
CA PRO A 152 -5.99 -24.20 -7.84
C PRO A 152 -6.03 -22.65 -7.84
N VAL A 153 -7.07 -22.07 -7.24
CA VAL A 153 -7.21 -20.62 -7.10
C VAL A 153 -6.15 -20.08 -6.14
N ALA A 154 -5.96 -20.73 -4.99
CA ALA A 154 -4.91 -20.36 -4.04
C ALA A 154 -3.52 -20.40 -4.68
N THR A 155 -3.21 -21.47 -5.42
CA THR A 155 -1.96 -21.60 -6.16
C THR A 155 -1.79 -20.48 -7.19
N THR A 156 -2.85 -20.14 -7.93
CA THR A 156 -2.82 -19.02 -8.90
C THR A 156 -2.51 -17.70 -8.22
N VAL A 157 -3.15 -17.42 -7.08
CA VAL A 157 -2.88 -16.20 -6.28
C VAL A 157 -1.44 -16.19 -5.80
N VAL A 158 -0.93 -17.29 -5.24
CA VAL A 158 0.46 -17.37 -4.77
C VAL A 158 1.45 -17.13 -5.92
N VAL A 159 1.23 -17.74 -7.08
CA VAL A 159 2.08 -17.51 -8.27
C VAL A 159 2.05 -16.05 -8.70
N LEU A 160 0.88 -15.41 -8.69
CA LEU A 160 0.73 -13.99 -9.02
C LEU A 160 1.50 -13.10 -8.02
N LEU A 161 1.41 -13.39 -6.71
CA LEU A 161 2.13 -12.64 -5.68
C LEU A 161 3.65 -12.80 -5.80
N VAL A 162 4.12 -14.00 -6.12
CA VAL A 162 5.55 -14.26 -6.39
C VAL A 162 6.01 -13.48 -7.62
N MET A 163 5.22 -13.48 -8.70
CA MET A 163 5.53 -12.68 -9.90
C MET A 163 5.61 -11.19 -9.57
N LEU A 164 4.65 -10.67 -8.80
CA LEU A 164 4.65 -9.30 -8.31
C LEU A 164 5.88 -8.96 -7.46
N MET A 165 6.29 -9.86 -6.57
CA MET A 165 7.47 -9.69 -5.75
C MET A 165 8.73 -9.51 -6.62
N PHE A 166 8.89 -10.34 -7.65
CA PHE A 166 10.03 -10.22 -8.56
C PHE A 166 9.96 -8.99 -9.46
N ALA A 167 8.77 -8.65 -9.98
CA ALA A 167 8.58 -7.46 -10.78
C ALA A 167 8.87 -6.18 -9.99
N GLY A 168 8.35 -6.06 -8.78
CA GLY A 168 8.64 -4.95 -7.89
C GLY A 168 10.12 -4.90 -7.50
N LEU A 169 10.75 -6.05 -7.23
CA LEU A 169 12.16 -6.08 -6.86
C LEU A 169 13.04 -5.58 -8.00
N TYR A 170 12.71 -5.96 -9.23
CA TYR A 170 13.37 -5.43 -10.43
C TYR A 170 13.23 -3.90 -10.52
N LEU A 171 12.02 -3.37 -10.29
CA LEU A 171 11.76 -1.93 -10.31
C LEU A 171 12.50 -1.18 -9.19
N ASP A 172 12.50 -1.71 -7.97
CA ASP A 172 13.18 -1.10 -6.82
C ASP A 172 14.70 -1.02 -6.99
N ILE A 173 15.29 -1.95 -7.77
CA ILE A 173 16.73 -2.00 -8.05
C ILE A 173 17.09 -1.13 -9.27
N THR A 174 16.32 -1.20 -10.34
CA THR A 174 16.62 -0.49 -11.61
C THR A 174 16.16 0.96 -11.61
N SER A 175 15.13 1.29 -10.83
CA SER A 175 14.53 2.61 -10.72
C SER A 175 14.24 2.92 -9.24
N PRO A 176 15.29 3.14 -8.41
CA PRO A 176 15.16 3.36 -6.97
C PRO A 176 14.26 4.58 -6.67
N LEU A 177 13.66 4.58 -5.48
CA LEU A 177 12.65 5.57 -5.07
C LEU A 177 13.26 6.90 -4.57
N GLY A 178 14.54 7.17 -4.85
CA GLY A 178 15.29 8.32 -4.37
C GLY A 178 16.33 8.83 -5.36
#